data_AF-A0A349KVR4-F1
#
_entry.id   AF-A0A349KVR4-F1
#
_cell.length_a   1.000
_cell.length_b   1.000
_cell.length_c   1.000
_cell.angle_alpha   90.00
_cell.angle_beta   90.00
_cell.angle_gamma   90.00
#
_symmetry.space_group_name_H-M   'P 1'
#
loop_
_entity.id
_entity.type
_entity.pdbx_description
1 polymer ?
#
loop_
_entity_poly.entity_id
_entity_poly.type
_entity_poly.pdbx_seq_one_letter_code
_entity_poly.pdbx_strand_id
1 'polypeptide(L)'
;MRTYTEREPAVVKELRAIAERGPGKLSLDPRFAPSLQCLRDTVKKGLTLAEMFSRIAAGTEKGMWEPWMAAFGLELRGVNYAQTGKRNACIAIDMRVGSKANAMFGKAFLPNWRSLVSEDCYALHIENADDVTSKAYAIFYLDPDPK
;
A
#
# COMPACT_ATOMS: atom_id res chain seq x y z
N MET A 1 5.74 -15.11 -28.32
CA MET A 1 5.23 -13.72 -28.44
C MET A 1 4.24 -13.52 -27.28
N ARG A 2 4.57 -12.72 -26.26
CA ARG A 2 3.66 -12.45 -25.14
C ARG A 2 2.54 -11.54 -25.65
N THR A 3 1.30 -11.98 -25.54
CA THR A 3 0.13 -11.17 -25.86
C THR A 3 0.02 -10.08 -24.80
N TYR A 4 0.49 -8.87 -25.12
CA TYR A 4 0.31 -7.71 -24.25
C TYR A 4 -1.19 -7.43 -24.18
N THR A 5 -1.78 -7.61 -23.01
CA THR A 5 -3.17 -7.22 -22.78
C THR A 5 -3.21 -5.71 -22.67
N GLU A 6 -4.21 -5.04 -23.26
CA GLU A 6 -4.33 -3.57 -23.32
C GLU A 6 -4.26 -2.85 -21.96
N ARG A 7 -4.34 -3.63 -20.87
CA ARG A 7 -4.20 -3.18 -19.48
C ARG A 7 -2.77 -2.83 -19.07
N GLU A 8 -1.76 -3.47 -19.65
CA GLU A 8 -0.34 -3.23 -19.35
C GLU A 8 0.10 -1.80 -19.73
N PRO A 9 -0.16 -1.32 -20.98
CA PRO A 9 0.16 0.05 -21.37
C PRO A 9 -0.51 1.12 -20.51
N ALA A 10 -1.77 0.90 -20.10
CA ALA A 10 -2.50 1.86 -19.27
C ALA A 10 -1.89 2.01 -17.87
N VAL A 11 -1.49 0.89 -17.25
CA VAL A 11 -0.83 0.91 -15.93
C VAL A 11 0.56 1.53 -16.02
N VAL A 12 1.33 1.24 -17.08
CA VAL A 12 2.64 1.89 -17.32
C VAL A 12 2.48 3.40 -17.44
N LYS A 13 1.51 3.86 -18.23
CA LYS A 13 1.23 5.29 -18.38
C LYS A 13 0.84 5.93 -17.03
N GLU A 14 0.03 5.26 -16.23
CA GLU A 14 -0.32 5.71 -14.88
C GLU A 14 0.91 5.79 -13.97
N LEU A 15 1.76 4.74 -13.94
CA LEU A 15 2.96 4.70 -13.12
C LEU A 15 4.00 5.76 -13.51
N ARG A 16 4.15 6.05 -14.81
CA ARG A 16 4.99 7.18 -15.29
C ARG A 16 4.47 8.51 -14.75
N ALA A 17 3.18 8.78 -14.89
CA ALA A 17 2.58 10.00 -14.39
C ALA A 17 2.69 10.13 -12.85
N ILE A 18 2.62 9.01 -12.13
CA ILE A 18 2.86 8.97 -10.67
C ILE A 18 4.34 9.25 -10.35
N ALA A 19 5.28 8.64 -11.09
CA ALA A 19 6.71 8.85 -10.88
C ALA A 19 7.12 10.31 -11.14
N GLU A 20 6.55 10.95 -12.16
CA GLU A 20 6.76 12.37 -12.47
C GLU A 20 6.18 13.30 -11.39
N ARG A 21 5.00 12.97 -10.86
CA ARG A 21 4.30 13.80 -9.86
C ARG A 21 4.90 13.65 -8.45
N GLY A 22 5.36 12.46 -8.11
CA GLY A 22 5.80 12.12 -6.75
C GLY A 22 4.65 11.89 -5.76
N PRO A 23 4.97 11.56 -4.48
CA PRO A 23 3.98 11.28 -3.45
C PRO A 23 3.23 12.55 -3.04
N GLY A 24 1.91 12.50 -2.94
CA GLY A 24 1.07 13.64 -2.53
C GLY A 24 1.12 13.94 -1.04
N LYS A 25 1.41 12.93 -0.20
CA LYS A 25 1.53 13.05 1.27
C LYS A 25 0.27 13.55 1.98
N LEU A 26 -0.92 13.32 1.41
CA LEU A 26 -2.19 13.81 1.97
C LEU A 26 -2.63 13.06 3.23
N SER A 27 -2.39 11.74 3.31
CA SER A 27 -2.77 10.93 4.47
C SER A 27 -1.81 9.77 4.71
N LEU A 28 -0.71 10.09 5.39
CA LEU A 28 0.47 9.23 5.56
C LEU A 28 0.23 7.96 6.37
N ASP A 29 -0.76 8.02 7.27
CA ASP A 29 -1.10 6.92 8.16
C ASP A 29 -2.13 5.98 7.49
N PRO A 30 -1.79 4.71 7.30
CA PRO A 30 -2.65 3.80 6.57
C PRO A 30 -3.92 3.41 7.33
N ARG A 31 -4.07 3.79 8.62
CA ARG A 31 -5.32 3.66 9.39
C ARG A 31 -6.38 4.68 8.94
N PHE A 32 -5.94 5.81 8.40
CA PHE A 32 -6.80 6.95 8.10
C PHE A 32 -6.83 7.30 6.61
N ALA A 33 -5.87 6.80 5.82
CA ALA A 33 -5.80 7.01 4.37
C ALA A 33 -7.14 6.67 3.66
N PRO A 34 -7.81 7.67 3.04
CA PRO A 34 -9.03 7.46 2.27
C PRO A 34 -8.82 6.48 1.12
N SER A 35 -7.68 6.56 0.42
CA SER A 35 -7.32 5.64 -0.66
C SER A 35 -7.23 4.18 -0.21
N LEU A 36 -7.07 3.89 1.09
CA LEU A 36 -6.98 2.52 1.61
C LEU A 36 -8.29 2.03 2.23
N GLN A 37 -9.40 2.77 2.14
CA GLN A 37 -10.67 2.40 2.78
C GLN A 37 -11.12 0.97 2.45
N CYS A 38 -11.13 0.61 1.17
CA CYS A 38 -11.57 -0.73 0.74
C CYS A 38 -10.66 -1.87 1.25
N LEU A 39 -9.39 -1.58 1.56
CA LEU A 39 -8.47 -2.52 2.18
C LEU A 39 -8.67 -2.56 3.69
N ARG A 40 -8.86 -1.39 4.33
CA ARG A 40 -9.08 -1.25 5.77
C ARG A 40 -10.27 -2.04 6.27
N ASP A 41 -11.32 -2.14 5.46
CA ASP A 41 -12.55 -2.86 5.77
C ASP A 41 -12.43 -4.39 5.62
N THR A 42 -11.29 -4.90 5.15
CA THR A 42 -11.07 -6.35 5.05
C THR A 42 -10.93 -6.99 6.42
N VAL A 43 -11.61 -8.12 6.62
CA VAL A 43 -11.68 -8.80 7.92
C VAL A 43 -10.96 -10.14 7.88
N LYS A 44 -10.19 -10.45 8.93
CA LYS A 44 -9.70 -11.80 9.23
C LYS A 44 -9.89 -12.10 10.70
N LYS A 45 -10.54 -13.25 10.99
CA LYS A 45 -10.83 -13.73 12.35
C LYS A 45 -11.52 -12.67 13.23
N GLY A 46 -12.47 -11.93 12.65
CA GLY A 46 -13.22 -10.89 13.37
C GLY A 46 -12.46 -9.58 13.61
N LEU A 47 -11.27 -9.41 13.03
CA LEU A 47 -10.51 -8.16 13.07
C LEU A 47 -10.40 -7.57 11.68
N THR A 48 -10.71 -6.28 11.56
CA THR A 48 -10.46 -5.46 10.38
C THR A 48 -8.98 -5.18 10.21
N LEU A 49 -8.53 -4.93 8.98
CA LEU A 49 -7.16 -4.49 8.71
C LEU A 49 -6.82 -3.18 9.46
N ALA A 50 -7.78 -2.27 9.59
CA ALA A 50 -7.61 -1.05 10.39
C ALA A 50 -7.31 -1.34 11.87
N GLU A 51 -8.03 -2.28 12.49
CA GLU A 51 -7.76 -2.72 13.86
C GLU A 51 -6.41 -3.41 13.98
N MET A 52 -6.01 -4.20 12.99
CA MET A 52 -4.68 -4.82 12.95
C MET A 52 -3.58 -3.77 12.90
N PHE A 53 -3.71 -2.74 12.05
CA PHE A 53 -2.79 -1.61 12.01
C PHE A 53 -2.70 -0.89 13.35
N SER A 54 -3.82 -0.68 14.05
CA SER A 54 -3.83 -0.12 15.39
C SER A 54 -3.10 -1.00 16.41
N ARG A 55 -3.20 -2.33 16.31
CA ARG A 55 -2.46 -3.27 17.17
C ARG A 55 -0.96 -3.30 16.86
N ILE A 56 -0.58 -3.18 15.59
CA ILE A 56 0.83 -3.07 15.17
C ILE A 56 1.43 -1.77 15.70
N ALA A 57 0.72 -0.65 15.54
CA ALA A 57 1.12 0.65 16.11
C ALA A 57 1.23 0.60 17.64
N ALA A 58 0.27 -0.02 18.32
CA ALA A 58 0.35 -0.27 19.76
C ALA A 58 1.42 -1.32 20.14
N GLY A 59 1.98 -2.04 19.16
CA GLY A 59 2.86 -3.22 19.27
C GLY A 59 2.38 -4.32 20.21
N THR A 60 1.06 -4.49 20.27
CA THR A 60 0.44 -5.65 20.93
C THR A 60 0.43 -6.87 20.02
N GLU A 61 0.85 -6.70 18.76
CA GLU A 61 0.90 -7.72 17.72
C GLU A 61 2.34 -8.06 17.30
N LYS A 62 2.62 -9.34 16.97
CA LYS A 62 3.98 -9.86 16.70
C LYS A 62 4.17 -10.47 15.31
N GLY A 63 3.36 -10.09 14.31
CA GLY A 63 3.60 -10.49 12.92
C GLY A 63 3.01 -11.86 12.53
N MET A 64 1.73 -12.08 12.79
CA MET A 64 0.97 -13.24 12.24
C MET A 64 0.10 -12.87 11.04
N TRP A 65 0.27 -11.65 10.50
CA TRP A 65 -0.64 -11.08 9.50
C TRP A 65 -0.01 -10.91 8.13
N GLU A 66 1.32 -10.89 8.02
CA GLU A 66 2.03 -10.65 6.76
C GLU A 66 1.58 -11.61 5.64
N PRO A 67 1.44 -12.94 5.86
CA PRO A 67 0.99 -13.83 4.79
C PRO A 67 -0.42 -13.52 4.29
N TRP A 68 -1.29 -13.00 5.17
CA TRP A 68 -2.65 -12.63 4.81
C TRP A 68 -2.70 -11.25 4.15
N MET A 69 -1.96 -10.27 4.66
CA MET A 69 -1.82 -8.94 4.06
C MET A 69 -1.26 -9.05 2.63
N ALA A 70 -0.30 -9.95 2.40
CA ALA A 70 0.25 -10.21 1.09
C ALA A 70 -0.79 -10.71 0.07
N ALA A 71 -1.93 -11.25 0.50
CA ALA A 71 -3.04 -11.60 -0.39
C ALA A 71 -3.74 -10.37 -1.00
N PHE A 72 -3.53 -9.19 -0.42
CA PHE A 72 -4.09 -7.92 -0.87
C PHE A 72 -3.03 -6.95 -1.42
N GLY A 73 -1.79 -7.43 -1.64
CA GLY A 73 -0.70 -6.61 -2.13
C GLY A 73 -0.09 -5.68 -1.07
N LEU A 74 -0.35 -5.96 0.21
CA LEU A 74 0.25 -5.27 1.35
C LEU A 74 1.50 -6.01 1.83
N GLU A 75 2.58 -5.29 2.05
CA GLU A 75 3.83 -5.80 2.61
C GLU A 75 4.22 -5.00 3.86
N LEU A 76 4.56 -5.70 4.94
CA LEU A 76 5.16 -5.10 6.13
C LEU A 76 6.68 -5.08 5.95
N ARG A 77 7.26 -3.90 5.71
CA ARG A 77 8.68 -3.76 5.33
C ARG A 77 9.63 -3.50 6.50
N GLY A 78 9.09 -3.06 7.62
CA GLY A 78 9.86 -2.82 8.83
C GLY A 78 8.91 -2.52 9.97
N VAL A 79 9.22 -3.04 11.15
CA VAL A 79 8.52 -2.71 12.39
C VAL A 79 9.55 -2.39 13.45
N ASN A 80 9.44 -1.21 14.03
CA ASN A 80 10.14 -0.87 15.25
C ASN A 80 9.26 -1.22 16.46
N TYR A 81 9.58 -2.34 17.11
CA TYR A 81 8.90 -2.80 18.32
C TYR A 81 9.49 -2.21 19.61
N ALA A 82 10.16 -1.05 19.57
CA ALA A 82 10.79 -0.43 20.73
C ALA A 82 9.92 -0.56 21.99
N GLN A 83 10.53 -1.07 23.08
CA GLN A 83 9.87 -1.22 24.38
C GLN A 83 9.67 0.13 25.07
N THR A 84 10.52 1.10 24.75
CA THR A 84 10.49 2.49 25.23
C THR A 84 10.69 3.42 24.03
N GLY A 85 9.59 3.87 23.39
CA GLY A 85 9.61 4.77 22.25
C GLY A 85 8.35 4.68 21.38
N LYS A 86 8.19 5.60 20.41
CA LYS A 86 7.11 5.53 19.41
C LYS A 86 7.37 4.32 18.50
N ARG A 87 6.49 3.34 18.57
CA ARG A 87 6.51 2.18 17.67
C ARG A 87 6.14 2.67 16.29
N ASN A 88 6.84 2.20 15.27
CA ASN A 88 6.54 2.57 13.90
C ASN A 88 6.55 1.33 13.02
N ALA A 89 5.70 1.33 12.01
CA ALA A 89 5.70 0.27 11.01
C ALA A 89 5.61 0.87 9.62
N CYS A 90 6.38 0.29 8.71
CA CYS A 90 6.41 0.65 7.31
C CYS A 90 5.55 -0.33 6.53
N ILE A 91 4.46 0.17 5.95
CA ILE A 91 3.53 -0.59 5.12
C ILE A 91 3.76 -0.19 3.67
N ALA A 92 4.00 -1.17 2.81
CA ALA A 92 4.10 -0.97 1.37
C ALA A 92 2.88 -1.56 0.65
N ILE A 93 2.31 -0.80 -0.27
CA ILE A 93 1.29 -1.27 -1.22
C ILE A 93 1.97 -1.54 -2.54
N ASP A 94 1.89 -2.78 -3.03
CA ASP A 94 2.34 -3.16 -4.36
C ASP A 94 1.48 -2.50 -5.43
N MET A 95 2.08 -1.67 -6.27
CA MET A 95 1.42 -0.95 -7.38
C MET A 95 1.74 -1.55 -8.75
N ARG A 96 2.38 -2.72 -8.83
CA ARG A 96 2.70 -3.35 -10.11
C ARG A 96 1.44 -3.71 -10.92
N VAL A 97 1.63 -3.99 -12.21
CA VAL A 97 0.55 -4.48 -13.08
C VAL A 97 -0.12 -5.71 -12.47
N GLY A 98 0.69 -6.67 -12.00
CA GLY A 98 0.23 -7.91 -11.37
C GLY A 98 -0.13 -7.80 -9.89
N SER A 99 -0.30 -6.59 -9.35
CA SER A 99 -0.61 -6.40 -7.93
C SER A 99 -1.88 -7.14 -7.52
N LYS A 100 -1.81 -7.83 -6.38
CA LYS A 100 -2.97 -8.49 -5.77
C LYS A 100 -4.01 -7.50 -5.24
N ALA A 101 -3.62 -6.23 -5.03
CA ALA A 101 -4.54 -5.16 -4.63
C ALA A 101 -5.61 -4.87 -5.70
N ASN A 102 -5.31 -5.15 -6.98
CA ASN A 102 -6.22 -4.91 -8.10
C ASN A 102 -7.62 -5.51 -7.87
N ALA A 103 -7.71 -6.68 -7.23
CA ALA A 103 -8.99 -7.35 -6.97
C ALA A 103 -9.86 -6.57 -5.97
N MET A 104 -9.26 -6.00 -4.93
CA MET A 104 -9.98 -5.23 -3.91
C MET A 104 -10.44 -3.88 -4.45
N PHE A 105 -9.53 -3.16 -5.11
CA PHE A 105 -9.85 -1.88 -5.73
C PHE A 105 -10.85 -2.01 -6.89
N GLY A 106 -10.78 -3.10 -7.66
CA GLY A 106 -11.76 -3.40 -8.69
C GLY A 106 -13.17 -3.62 -8.13
N LYS A 107 -13.31 -4.34 -7.02
CA LYS A 107 -14.61 -4.51 -6.33
C LYS A 107 -15.16 -3.18 -5.79
N ALA A 108 -14.29 -2.25 -5.44
CA ALA A 108 -14.65 -0.91 -5.01
C ALA A 108 -14.91 0.07 -6.18
N PHE A 109 -14.86 -0.39 -7.43
CA PHE A 109 -15.00 0.44 -8.63
C PHE A 109 -13.95 1.57 -8.74
N LEU A 110 -12.73 1.32 -8.28
CA LEU A 110 -11.59 2.26 -8.31
C LEU A 110 -10.53 1.79 -9.32
N PRO A 111 -10.69 2.04 -10.64
CA PRO A 111 -9.75 1.56 -11.66
C PRO A 111 -8.38 2.29 -11.63
N ASN A 112 -8.33 3.55 -11.20
CA ASN A 112 -7.15 4.41 -11.09
C ASN A 112 -6.59 4.49 -9.66
N TRP A 113 -6.74 3.42 -8.90
CA TRP A 113 -6.42 3.40 -7.47
C TRP A 113 -4.95 3.69 -7.17
N ARG A 114 -4.01 3.41 -8.09
CA ARG A 114 -2.58 3.67 -7.86
C ARG A 114 -2.33 5.17 -7.70
N SER A 115 -3.01 5.98 -8.52
CA SER A 115 -2.98 7.43 -8.41
C SER A 115 -3.49 7.88 -7.04
N LEU A 116 -4.63 7.34 -6.57
CA LEU A 116 -5.20 7.66 -5.26
C LEU A 116 -4.25 7.28 -4.12
N VAL A 117 -3.70 6.08 -4.16
CA VAL A 117 -2.75 5.59 -3.14
C VAL A 117 -1.46 6.41 -3.16
N SER A 118 -1.00 6.85 -4.32
CA SER A 118 0.19 7.70 -4.44
C SER A 118 -0.01 9.09 -3.84
N GLU A 119 -1.25 9.60 -3.82
CA GLU A 119 -1.58 10.89 -3.21
C GLU A 119 -1.58 10.82 -1.69
N ASP A 120 -2.01 9.71 -1.09
CA ASP A 120 -2.03 9.57 0.37
C ASP A 120 -0.69 9.09 0.95
N CYS A 121 0.18 8.45 0.17
CA CYS A 121 1.38 7.83 0.69
C CYS A 121 2.50 8.81 1.09
N TYR A 122 3.41 8.36 1.96
CA TYR A 122 4.60 9.10 2.37
C TYR A 122 5.68 9.14 1.29
N ALA A 123 5.95 7.99 0.68
CA ALA A 123 6.98 7.85 -0.34
C ALA A 123 6.57 6.86 -1.42
N LEU A 124 7.13 7.05 -2.61
CA LEU A 124 6.99 6.13 -3.72
C LEU A 124 8.34 5.48 -3.98
N HIS A 125 8.32 4.19 -4.32
CA HIS A 125 9.48 3.47 -4.82
C HIS A 125 9.11 2.86 -6.15
N ILE A 126 9.53 3.50 -7.24
CA ILE A 126 9.31 3.04 -8.62
C ILE A 126 10.69 2.91 -9.27
N GLU A 127 11.15 1.68 -9.50
CA GLU A 127 12.50 1.43 -10.04
C GLU A 127 12.62 1.84 -11.51
N ASN A 128 11.68 1.41 -12.36
CA ASN A 128 11.63 1.80 -13.77
C ASN A 128 10.16 1.89 -14.22
N ALA A 129 9.63 3.11 -14.32
CA ALA A 129 8.23 3.32 -14.68
C ALA A 129 7.86 2.83 -16.09
N ASP A 130 8.86 2.57 -16.95
CA ASP A 130 8.67 2.14 -18.34
C ASP A 130 8.60 0.62 -18.50
N ASP A 131 8.97 -0.12 -17.46
CA ASP A 131 9.02 -1.57 -17.44
C ASP A 131 7.90 -2.12 -16.56
N VAL A 132 6.96 -2.85 -17.19
CA VAL A 132 5.83 -3.53 -16.52
C VAL A 132 6.27 -4.51 -15.43
N THR A 133 7.51 -4.98 -15.49
CA THR A 133 8.08 -5.93 -14.53
C THR A 133 8.79 -5.26 -13.36
N SER A 134 9.00 -3.93 -13.42
CA SER A 134 9.71 -3.20 -12.40
C SER A 134 8.96 -3.16 -11.08
N LYS A 135 9.70 -2.94 -9.99
CA LYS A 135 9.12 -2.73 -8.68
C LYS A 135 8.47 -1.36 -8.59
N ALA A 136 7.22 -1.33 -8.13
CA ALA A 136 6.46 -0.11 -7.87
C ALA A 136 5.70 -0.27 -6.55
N TYR A 137 6.02 0.57 -5.56
CA TYR A 137 5.40 0.54 -4.23
C TYR A 137 5.05 1.94 -3.72
N ALA A 138 3.90 2.06 -3.08
CA ALA A 138 3.55 3.21 -2.25
C ALA A 138 3.80 2.87 -0.78
N ILE A 139 4.48 3.76 -0.06
CA ILE A 139 4.94 3.55 1.31
C ILE A 139 4.13 4.42 2.27
N PHE A 140 3.60 3.78 3.30
CA PHE A 140 2.86 4.38 4.40
C PHE A 140 3.57 4.08 5.71
N TYR A 141 3.42 4.97 6.68
CA TYR A 141 3.98 4.79 8.02
C TYR A 141 2.85 4.74 9.04
N LEU A 142 2.87 3.73 9.91
CA LEU A 142 2.06 3.69 11.12
C LEU A 142 2.77 4.47 12.22
N ASP A 143 2.02 5.34 12.90
CA ASP A 143 2.55 6.35 13.82
C ASP A 143 3.72 7.13 13.18
N PRO A 144 3.49 7.78 12.01
CA PRO A 144 4.48 8.69 11.48
C PRO A 144 4.68 9.76 12.56
N ASP A 145 5.91 9.89 13.05
CA ASP A 145 6.24 10.89 14.05
C ASP A 145 5.69 12.24 13.56
N PRO A 146 4.75 12.89 14.29
CA PRO A 146 4.31 14.22 13.92
C PRO A 146 5.53 15.12 14.02
N LYS A 147 6.12 15.46 12.88
CA LYS A 147 7.13 16.51 12.79
C LYS A 147 6.49 17.85 13.12
#